data_AF-A0AA44W9Z0-F1
#
_entry.id   AF-A0AA44W9Z0-F1
#
_cell.length_a   1.000
_cell.length_b   1.000
_cell.length_c   1.000
_cell.angle_alpha   90.00
_cell.angle_beta   90.00
_cell.angle_gamma   90.00
#
_symmetry.space_group_name_H-M   'P 1'
#
loop_
_entity.id
_entity.type
_entity.pdbx_description
1 polymer ?
#
loop_
_entity_poly.entity_id
_entity_poly.type
_entity_poly.pdbx_seq_one_letter_code
_entity_poly.pdbx_strand_id
1 'polypeptide(L)'
;MGFSRLQLIEVHQMPPRTSKLHYLVPSSFVNDAVCAGIISALVNRYPIPTLIGYKGENEFDAVDHLAKVRVINRFLKTLPAEDDDLVIVVDSFDVLAQLPVEVTLERYFEMSARSEKQLADQRGITIDELHDLGIRQSILYGTGKICFDANPNEPLCPFVPGSNSAQQKFGVMTGGFSDPRYRDSRYLNSGTIMAPVGHLRKFMHAVQELVEADDVIVPLNVTSHGRFRHHMDQWFTATLYVRQEYHRALDMNGGKYPGNLTGVSDLPKPRKSANDTTEYHIFVDFDSSFTQTQCHNELEIHQLNYSNHDLTSSVTEDFMNEGKAFKPHALQMPAT
;
A
#
# COMPACT_ATOMS: atom_id res chain seq x y z
N MET A 1 -57.96 36.73 15.13
CA MET A 1 -57.46 35.34 15.23
C MET A 1 -56.75 35.02 13.91
N GLY A 2 -55.44 35.17 13.86
CA GLY A 2 -54.63 34.86 12.67
C GLY A 2 -53.72 33.69 13.00
N PHE A 3 -53.96 32.53 12.38
CA PHE A 3 -53.07 31.39 12.49
C PHE A 3 -51.96 31.55 11.46
N SER A 4 -50.73 31.75 11.95
CA SER A 4 -49.52 31.71 11.15
C SER A 4 -49.24 30.27 10.74
N ARG A 5 -49.11 30.03 9.44
CA ARG A 5 -48.85 28.71 8.86
C ARG A 5 -47.35 28.45 8.98
N LEU A 6 -46.95 27.62 9.95
CA LEU A 6 -45.60 27.07 10.01
C LEU A 6 -45.34 26.27 8.73
N GLN A 7 -44.36 26.70 7.95
CA GLN A 7 -43.85 25.98 6.80
C GLN A 7 -42.91 24.90 7.34
N LEU A 8 -43.36 23.64 7.30
CA LEU A 8 -42.51 22.49 7.56
C LEU A 8 -41.42 22.45 6.47
N ILE A 9 -40.17 22.62 6.90
CA ILE A 9 -39.01 22.32 6.07
C ILE A 9 -38.91 20.80 6.02
N GLU A 10 -39.35 20.20 4.92
CA GLU A 10 -39.02 18.81 4.61
C GLU A 10 -37.51 18.73 4.34
N VAL A 11 -36.77 18.30 5.36
CA VAL A 11 -35.41 17.80 5.17
C VAL A 11 -35.54 16.50 4.37
N HIS A 12 -35.42 16.58 3.04
CA HIS A 12 -35.20 15.40 2.21
C HIS A 12 -33.87 14.77 2.65
N GLN A 13 -33.93 13.81 3.57
CA GLN A 13 -32.83 12.92 3.83
C GLN A 13 -32.55 12.19 2.52
N MET A 14 -31.47 12.57 1.83
CA MET A 14 -30.97 11.76 0.73
C MET A 14 -30.81 10.33 1.25
N PRO A 15 -31.30 9.31 0.52
CA PRO A 15 -31.12 7.94 0.95
C PRO A 15 -29.63 7.70 1.22
N PRO A 16 -29.28 6.95 2.29
CA PRO A 16 -27.88 6.63 2.57
C PRO A 16 -27.25 6.06 1.30
N ARG A 17 -26.22 6.74 0.80
CA ARG A 17 -25.49 6.31 -0.39
C ARG A 17 -24.56 5.18 0.02
N THR A 18 -24.60 4.09 -0.73
CA THR A 18 -23.68 2.97 -0.54
C THR A 18 -22.46 3.18 -1.43
N SER A 19 -21.30 3.41 -0.82
CA SER A 19 -20.00 3.40 -1.50
C SER A 19 -19.75 2.03 -2.13
N LYS A 20 -19.23 2.02 -3.36
CA LYS A 20 -18.93 0.81 -4.13
C LYS A 20 -17.47 0.41 -3.95
N LEU A 21 -17.19 -0.87 -4.22
CA LEU A 21 -15.84 -1.39 -4.31
C LEU A 21 -15.52 -1.79 -5.75
N HIS A 22 -14.36 -1.39 -6.23
CA HIS A 22 -13.78 -1.78 -7.51
C HIS A 22 -12.56 -2.67 -7.28
N TYR A 23 -12.38 -3.71 -8.09
CA TYR A 23 -11.19 -4.57 -8.04
C TYR A 23 -10.51 -4.57 -9.41
N LEU A 24 -9.33 -3.98 -9.50
CA LEU A 24 -8.62 -3.73 -10.74
C LEU A 24 -7.37 -4.61 -10.83
N VAL A 25 -7.18 -5.22 -12.00
CA VAL A 25 -6.02 -6.07 -12.31
C VAL A 25 -5.34 -5.49 -13.57
N PRO A 26 -4.23 -4.76 -13.45
CA PRO A 26 -3.50 -4.23 -14.60
C PRO A 26 -2.75 -5.36 -15.32
N SER A 27 -3.08 -5.63 -16.59
CA SER A 27 -2.36 -6.62 -17.40
C SER A 27 -2.60 -6.43 -18.90
N SER A 28 -1.56 -6.59 -19.72
CA SER A 28 -1.66 -6.57 -21.19
C SER A 28 -2.07 -7.93 -21.78
N PHE A 29 -1.94 -9.03 -21.04
CA PHE A 29 -2.29 -10.38 -21.48
C PHE A 29 -2.89 -11.21 -20.33
N VAL A 30 -3.39 -12.40 -20.66
CA VAL A 30 -3.96 -13.34 -19.68
C VAL A 30 -3.18 -14.64 -19.75
N ASN A 31 -2.74 -15.14 -18.60
CA ASN A 31 -2.12 -16.45 -18.44
C ASN A 31 -2.69 -17.16 -17.19
N ASP A 32 -2.19 -18.35 -16.88
CA ASP A 32 -2.69 -19.15 -15.76
C ASP A 32 -2.62 -18.42 -14.41
N ALA A 33 -1.59 -17.60 -14.20
CA ALA A 33 -1.43 -16.83 -12.97
C ALA A 33 -2.47 -15.70 -12.86
N VAL A 34 -2.74 -14.98 -13.95
CA VAL A 34 -3.81 -13.97 -14.02
C VAL A 34 -5.16 -14.62 -13.74
N CYS A 35 -5.42 -15.79 -14.33
CA CYS A 35 -6.63 -16.56 -14.07
C CYS A 35 -6.75 -16.98 -12.60
N ALA A 36 -5.65 -17.43 -11.99
CA ALA A 36 -5.62 -17.81 -10.56
C ALA A 36 -5.94 -16.61 -9.66
N GLY A 37 -5.36 -15.43 -9.93
CA GLY A 37 -5.66 -14.18 -9.23
C GLY A 37 -7.15 -13.82 -9.32
N ILE A 38 -7.72 -13.81 -10.52
CA ILE A 38 -9.14 -13.51 -10.75
C ILE A 38 -10.06 -14.51 -10.01
N ILE A 39 -9.79 -15.81 -10.14
CA ILE A 39 -10.58 -16.85 -9.48
C ILE A 39 -10.50 -16.72 -7.96
N SER A 40 -9.31 -16.47 -7.41
CA SER A 40 -9.13 -16.29 -5.96
C SER A 40 -9.94 -15.11 -5.42
N ALA A 41 -10.01 -13.99 -6.16
CA ALA A 41 -10.83 -12.84 -5.79
C ALA A 41 -12.34 -13.17 -5.84
N LEU A 42 -12.80 -13.86 -6.89
CA LEU A 42 -14.21 -14.27 -7.02
C LEU A 42 -14.64 -15.22 -5.91
N VAL A 43 -13.81 -16.22 -5.56
CA VAL A 43 -14.08 -17.16 -4.46
C VAL A 43 -14.18 -16.43 -3.12
N ASN A 44 -13.38 -15.37 -2.94
CA ASN A 44 -13.40 -14.51 -1.76
C ASN A 44 -14.42 -13.36 -1.83
N ARG A 45 -15.40 -13.44 -2.74
CA ARG A 45 -16.54 -12.51 -2.84
C ARG A 45 -16.18 -11.07 -3.18
N TYR A 46 -14.99 -10.83 -3.74
CA TYR A 46 -14.68 -9.53 -4.31
C TYR A 46 -15.61 -9.21 -5.49
N PRO A 47 -15.84 -7.91 -5.79
CA PRO A 47 -16.48 -7.49 -7.03
C PRO A 47 -15.79 -8.13 -8.23
N ILE A 48 -16.53 -8.33 -9.32
CA ILE A 48 -15.99 -8.92 -10.55
C ILE A 48 -14.70 -8.16 -10.95
N PRO A 49 -13.53 -8.83 -10.95
CA PRO A 49 -12.27 -8.19 -11.29
C PRO A 49 -12.31 -7.56 -12.68
N THR A 50 -11.87 -6.31 -12.77
CA THR A 50 -11.74 -5.59 -14.05
C THR A 50 -10.28 -5.65 -14.51
N LEU A 51 -10.04 -6.38 -15.59
CA LEU A 51 -8.75 -6.39 -16.26
C LEU A 51 -8.56 -5.05 -17.00
N ILE A 52 -7.55 -4.28 -16.61
CA ILE A 52 -7.26 -2.97 -17.22
C ILE A 52 -5.96 -3.04 -18.03
N GLY A 53 -5.92 -2.37 -19.18
CA GLY A 53 -4.75 -2.38 -20.06
C GLY A 53 -4.61 -3.61 -20.96
N TYR A 54 -5.66 -4.44 -21.08
CA TYR A 54 -5.66 -5.62 -21.93
C TYR A 54 -5.29 -5.30 -23.39
N LYS A 55 -4.39 -6.10 -23.97
CA LYS A 55 -3.78 -5.87 -25.29
C LYS A 55 -3.08 -4.51 -25.43
N GLY A 56 -2.63 -3.93 -24.32
CA GLY A 56 -1.76 -2.77 -24.34
C GLY A 56 -0.45 -3.10 -25.04
N GLU A 57 0.02 -2.17 -25.86
CA GLU A 57 1.29 -2.25 -26.59
C GLU A 57 2.17 -1.05 -26.21
N ASN A 58 3.47 -1.14 -26.49
CA ASN A 58 4.46 -0.08 -26.22
C ASN A 58 4.47 0.32 -24.74
N GLU A 59 4.28 1.61 -24.43
CA GLU A 59 4.25 2.14 -23.07
C GLU A 59 3.10 1.58 -22.20
N PHE A 60 2.13 0.88 -22.80
CA PHE A 60 1.01 0.23 -22.11
C PHE A 60 1.16 -1.29 -22.05
N ASP A 61 2.29 -1.85 -22.51
CA ASP A 61 2.57 -3.27 -22.36
C ASP A 61 3.01 -3.59 -20.93
N ALA A 62 2.32 -4.52 -20.25
CA ALA A 62 2.58 -4.88 -18.87
C ALA A 62 3.97 -5.54 -18.63
N VAL A 63 4.74 -5.80 -19.69
CA VAL A 63 6.18 -6.13 -19.57
C VAL A 63 6.99 -4.93 -19.08
N ASP A 64 6.58 -3.70 -19.41
CA ASP A 64 7.13 -2.48 -18.81
C ASP A 64 6.44 -2.24 -17.47
N HIS A 65 7.19 -2.27 -16.37
CA HIS A 65 6.68 -2.01 -15.03
C HIS A 65 5.99 -0.63 -14.92
N LEU A 66 6.37 0.37 -15.73
CA LEU A 66 5.69 1.67 -15.77
C LEU A 66 4.34 1.65 -16.51
N ALA A 67 4.09 0.65 -17.35
CA ALA A 67 2.78 0.50 -17.99
C ALA A 67 1.66 0.39 -16.97
N LYS A 68 1.92 -0.25 -15.82
CA LYS A 68 0.99 -0.32 -14.69
C LYS A 68 0.55 1.07 -14.22
N VAL A 69 1.50 1.98 -13.98
CA VAL A 69 1.20 3.37 -13.57
C VAL A 69 0.34 4.06 -14.62
N ARG A 70 0.76 3.99 -15.89
CA ARG A 70 0.06 4.63 -17.02
C ARG A 70 -1.36 4.11 -17.19
N VAL A 71 -1.54 2.79 -17.10
CA VAL A 71 -2.84 2.12 -17.25
C VAL A 71 -3.77 2.44 -16.08
N ILE A 72 -3.29 2.39 -14.83
CA ILE A 72 -4.09 2.75 -13.65
C ILE A 72 -4.54 4.21 -13.75
N ASN A 73 -3.62 5.13 -14.01
CA ASN A 73 -3.92 6.56 -14.12
C ASN A 73 -4.94 6.85 -15.23
N ARG A 74 -4.77 6.21 -16.40
CA ARG A 74 -5.73 6.33 -17.52
C ARG A 74 -7.11 5.81 -17.14
N PHE A 75 -7.20 4.65 -16.51
CA PHE A 75 -8.47 4.03 -16.15
C PHE A 75 -9.22 4.84 -15.09
N LEU A 76 -8.52 5.29 -14.03
CA LEU A 76 -9.13 6.07 -12.93
C LEU A 76 -9.72 7.40 -13.41
N LYS A 77 -9.16 8.02 -14.46
CA LYS A 77 -9.72 9.24 -15.09
C LYS A 77 -11.08 9.01 -15.76
N THR A 78 -11.32 7.80 -16.24
CA THR A 78 -12.53 7.43 -16.98
C THR A 78 -13.54 6.62 -16.16
N LEU A 79 -13.15 6.14 -14.98
CA LEU A 79 -13.99 5.33 -14.10
C LEU A 79 -15.20 6.17 -13.62
N PRO A 80 -16.45 5.79 -13.96
CA PRO A 80 -17.64 6.47 -13.47
C PRO A 80 -17.95 6.03 -12.03
N ALA A 81 -17.07 6.39 -11.12
CA ALA A 81 -17.16 6.14 -9.68
C ALA A 81 -17.18 7.47 -8.92
N GLU A 82 -17.82 7.46 -7.78
CA GLU A 82 -17.78 8.58 -6.84
C GLU A 82 -16.40 8.63 -6.15
N ASP A 83 -16.01 9.79 -5.63
CA ASP A 83 -14.68 9.96 -5.04
C ASP A 83 -14.48 9.12 -3.76
N ASP A 84 -15.58 8.78 -3.07
CA ASP A 84 -15.64 7.95 -1.87
C ASP A 84 -15.91 6.46 -2.15
N ASP A 85 -16.06 6.05 -3.42
CA ASP A 85 -15.98 4.65 -3.81
C ASP A 85 -14.55 4.12 -3.52
N LEU A 86 -14.43 2.87 -3.07
CA LEU A 86 -13.16 2.22 -2.83
C LEU A 86 -12.67 1.48 -4.08
N VAL A 87 -11.35 1.44 -4.25
CA VAL A 87 -10.69 0.65 -5.28
C VAL A 87 -9.54 -0.14 -4.67
N ILE A 88 -9.47 -1.42 -5.03
CA ILE A 88 -8.34 -2.29 -4.78
C ILE A 88 -7.66 -2.53 -6.13
N VAL A 89 -6.35 -2.31 -6.17
CA VAL A 89 -5.51 -2.61 -7.34
C VAL A 89 -4.49 -3.65 -6.93
N VAL A 90 -4.36 -4.73 -7.70
CA VAL A 90 -3.40 -5.81 -7.44
C VAL A 90 -2.56 -6.12 -8.68
N ASP A 91 -1.32 -6.54 -8.49
CA ASP A 91 -0.51 -7.11 -9.55
C ASP A 91 -1.15 -8.37 -10.13
N SER A 92 -0.98 -8.56 -11.43
CA SER A 92 -1.74 -9.58 -12.16
C SER A 92 -1.10 -10.97 -12.14
N PHE A 93 0.18 -11.09 -11.81
CA PHE A 93 0.94 -12.33 -12.04
C PHE A 93 1.27 -13.10 -10.76
N ASP A 94 1.19 -12.46 -9.60
CA ASP A 94 1.72 -13.01 -8.34
C ASP A 94 0.93 -12.60 -7.09
N VAL A 95 -0.31 -12.13 -7.26
CA VAL A 95 -1.24 -11.83 -6.15
C VAL A 95 -2.43 -12.79 -6.16
N LEU A 96 -2.71 -13.38 -5.00
CA LEU A 96 -3.89 -14.19 -4.73
C LEU A 96 -4.68 -13.59 -3.57
N ALA A 97 -5.98 -13.41 -3.74
CA ALA A 97 -6.87 -13.07 -2.64
C ALA A 97 -7.09 -14.31 -1.77
N GLN A 98 -6.71 -14.22 -0.50
CA GLN A 98 -6.85 -15.33 0.46
C GLN A 98 -7.90 -15.07 1.54
N LEU A 99 -8.36 -13.82 1.68
CA LEU A 99 -9.35 -13.42 2.68
C LEU A 99 -10.61 -12.93 1.98
N PRO A 100 -11.80 -13.18 2.57
CA PRO A 100 -13.03 -12.57 2.10
C PRO A 100 -12.95 -11.04 2.07
N VAL A 101 -13.64 -10.43 1.12
CA VAL A 101 -13.64 -8.97 0.92
C VAL A 101 -14.09 -8.21 2.17
N GLU A 102 -15.04 -8.76 2.95
CA GLU A 102 -15.57 -8.10 4.14
C GLU A 102 -14.50 -7.95 5.24
N VAL A 103 -13.68 -8.99 5.44
CA VAL A 103 -12.54 -8.97 6.37
C VAL A 103 -11.50 -7.96 5.90
N THR A 104 -11.28 -7.88 4.59
CA THR A 104 -10.31 -6.94 4.01
C THR A 104 -10.75 -5.49 4.18
N LEU A 105 -12.03 -5.21 3.98
CA LEU A 105 -12.63 -3.88 4.22
C LEU A 105 -12.55 -3.48 5.69
N GLU A 106 -12.91 -4.38 6.60
CA GLU A 106 -12.82 -4.15 8.05
C GLU A 106 -11.38 -3.77 8.45
N ARG A 107 -10.41 -4.58 8.03
CA ARG A 107 -8.98 -4.33 8.33
C ARG A 107 -8.49 -3.01 7.74
N TYR A 108 -8.89 -2.65 6.53
CA TYR A 108 -8.53 -1.37 5.92
C TYR A 108 -8.98 -0.17 6.79
N PHE A 109 -10.24 -0.16 7.21
CA PHE A 109 -10.77 0.94 8.03
C PHE A 109 -10.16 0.96 9.44
N GLU A 110 -9.94 -0.20 10.06
CA GLU A 110 -9.26 -0.29 11.35
C GLU A 110 -7.82 0.22 11.29
N MET A 111 -7.06 -0.16 10.25
CA MET A 111 -5.68 0.28 10.05
C MET A 111 -5.60 1.77 9.76
N SER A 112 -6.50 2.30 8.92
CA SER A 112 -6.64 3.72 8.66
C SER A 112 -6.87 4.50 9.96
N ALA A 113 -7.89 4.12 10.74
CA ALA A 113 -8.21 4.78 12.01
C ALA A 113 -7.06 4.70 13.03
N ARG A 114 -6.42 3.54 13.14
CA ARG A 114 -5.24 3.34 14.02
C ARG A 114 -4.08 4.24 13.61
N SER A 115 -3.80 4.33 12.31
CA SER A 115 -2.69 5.13 11.78
C SER A 115 -2.93 6.63 11.94
N GLU A 116 -4.17 7.10 11.71
CA GLU A 116 -4.54 8.49 11.98
C GLU A 116 -4.43 8.83 13.46
N LYS A 117 -4.89 7.92 14.34
CA LYS A 117 -4.70 8.08 15.79
C LYS A 117 -3.22 8.21 16.16
N GLN A 118 -2.35 7.35 15.62
CA GLN A 118 -0.91 7.43 15.89
C GLN A 118 -0.31 8.77 15.43
N LEU A 119 -0.71 9.28 14.26
CA LEU A 119 -0.25 10.57 13.76
C LEU A 119 -0.74 11.75 14.60
N ALA A 120 -1.97 11.69 15.11
CA ALA A 120 -2.54 12.69 16.02
C ALA A 120 -1.81 12.67 17.37
N ASP A 121 -1.59 11.48 17.94
CA ASP A 121 -0.87 11.28 19.20
C ASP A 121 0.58 11.81 19.11
N GLN A 122 1.29 11.56 17.99
CA GLN A 122 2.65 12.08 17.74
C GLN A 122 2.72 13.61 17.71
N ARG A 123 1.61 14.28 17.35
CA ARG A 123 1.50 15.74 17.27
C ARG A 123 0.92 16.36 18.54
N GLY A 124 0.38 15.56 19.45
CA GLY A 124 -0.33 16.04 20.64
C GLY A 124 -1.64 16.77 20.30
N ILE A 125 -2.31 16.37 19.22
CA ILE A 125 -3.58 16.94 18.75
C ILE A 125 -4.67 15.86 18.66
N THR A 126 -5.92 16.28 18.47
CA THR A 126 -7.06 15.40 18.20
C THR A 126 -7.08 14.92 16.74
N ILE A 127 -7.87 13.89 16.44
CA ILE A 127 -8.08 13.42 15.06
C ILE A 127 -8.75 14.51 14.21
N ASP A 128 -9.70 15.26 14.77
CA ASP A 128 -10.36 16.36 14.06
C ASP A 128 -9.36 17.48 13.70
N GLU A 129 -8.44 17.82 14.60
CA GLU A 129 -7.37 18.79 14.30
C GLU A 129 -6.37 18.24 13.27
N LEU A 130 -6.02 16.95 13.33
CA LEU A 130 -5.22 16.29 12.29
C LEU A 130 -5.94 16.41 10.93
N HIS A 131 -7.27 16.29 10.96
CA HIS A 131 -8.11 16.37 9.80
C HIS A 131 -8.19 17.78 9.21
N ASP A 132 -8.21 18.80 10.07
CA ASP A 132 -8.16 20.22 9.72
C ASP A 132 -6.80 20.62 9.08
N LEU A 133 -5.73 19.92 9.43
CA LEU A 133 -4.43 20.02 8.75
C LEU A 133 -4.43 19.36 7.36
N GLY A 134 -5.56 18.75 6.95
CA GLY A 134 -5.68 18.03 5.69
C GLY A 134 -4.92 16.70 5.67
N ILE A 135 -4.57 16.13 6.83
CA ILE A 135 -3.87 14.84 6.90
C ILE A 135 -4.91 13.72 7.06
N ARG A 136 -4.72 12.63 6.33
CA ARG A 136 -5.50 11.37 6.41
C ARG A 136 -4.59 10.18 6.19
N GLN A 137 -5.06 8.97 6.50
CA GLN A 137 -4.40 7.70 6.13
C GLN A 137 -5.39 6.87 5.33
N SER A 138 -5.39 7.03 4.01
CA SER A 138 -6.45 6.49 3.14
C SER A 138 -5.96 5.82 1.86
N ILE A 139 -4.69 6.00 1.47
CA ILE A 139 -4.09 5.23 0.39
C ILE A 139 -3.18 4.17 1.01
N LEU A 140 -3.71 2.96 1.16
CA LEU A 140 -2.99 1.84 1.76
C LEU A 140 -2.17 1.10 0.69
N TYR A 141 -0.88 0.94 0.97
CA TYR A 141 0.02 0.07 0.22
C TYR A 141 0.47 -1.11 1.07
N GLY A 142 0.79 -2.23 0.40
CA GLY A 142 1.51 -3.33 1.03
C GLY A 142 2.95 -2.96 1.40
N THR A 143 3.60 -3.84 2.16
CA THR A 143 5.00 -3.67 2.57
C THR A 143 5.89 -4.83 2.12
N GLY A 144 7.20 -4.54 2.00
CA GLY A 144 8.26 -5.52 1.83
C GLY A 144 9.48 -5.20 2.72
N LYS A 145 10.42 -6.15 2.77
CA LYS A 145 11.64 -6.04 3.59
C LYS A 145 12.82 -5.35 2.90
N ILE A 146 12.72 -5.13 1.60
CA ILE A 146 13.75 -4.48 0.80
C ILE A 146 13.25 -3.13 0.30
N CYS A 147 14.10 -2.12 0.47
CA CYS A 147 13.94 -0.83 -0.15
C CYS A 147 14.53 -0.88 -1.57
N PHE A 148 13.67 -0.98 -2.58
CA PHE A 148 14.06 -1.01 -4.01
C PHE A 148 15.07 -2.13 -4.33
N ASP A 149 16.27 -1.79 -4.80
CA ASP A 149 17.31 -2.71 -5.25
C ASP A 149 18.43 -2.95 -4.22
N ALA A 150 18.23 -2.52 -2.96
CA ALA A 150 19.19 -2.65 -1.86
C ALA A 150 20.53 -1.92 -2.07
N ASN A 151 20.62 -0.91 -2.94
CA ASN A 151 21.81 -0.07 -3.02
C ASN A 151 21.95 0.81 -1.75
N PRO A 152 23.07 0.73 -1.01
CA PRO A 152 23.29 1.51 0.22
C PRO A 152 23.34 3.02 0.01
N ASN A 153 23.44 3.49 -1.25
CA ASN A 153 23.36 4.91 -1.61
C ASN A 153 21.94 5.33 -2.01
N GLU A 154 20.90 4.52 -1.77
CA GLU A 154 19.53 4.95 -2.02
C GLU A 154 19.13 6.05 -1.04
N PRO A 155 18.97 7.30 -1.50
CA PRO A 155 18.81 8.43 -0.60
C PRO A 155 17.47 8.41 0.14
N LEU A 156 16.47 7.67 -0.37
CA LEU A 156 15.11 7.70 0.14
C LEU A 156 14.86 6.71 1.29
N CYS A 157 15.59 5.59 1.34
CA CYS A 157 15.35 4.52 2.31
C CYS A 157 15.50 4.95 3.78
N PRO A 158 16.45 5.83 4.15
CA PRO A 158 16.56 6.35 5.52
C PRO A 158 15.36 7.18 6.00
N PHE A 159 14.53 7.66 5.08
CA PHE A 159 13.37 8.50 5.38
C PHE A 159 12.05 7.72 5.48
N VAL A 160 12.07 6.41 5.18
CA VAL A 160 10.91 5.54 5.41
C VAL A 160 10.74 5.33 6.93
N PRO A 161 9.52 5.52 7.48
CA PRO A 161 9.27 5.31 8.90
C PRO A 161 9.67 3.91 9.40
N GLY A 162 9.89 3.79 10.71
CA GLY A 162 9.99 2.48 11.35
C GLY A 162 8.66 1.73 11.26
N SER A 163 8.71 0.39 11.26
CA SER A 163 7.49 -0.42 11.37
C SER A 163 6.97 -0.44 12.82
N ASN A 164 5.77 -1.00 13.01
CA ASN A 164 5.22 -1.32 14.33
C ASN A 164 5.76 -2.65 14.91
N SER A 165 6.73 -3.30 14.24
CA SER A 165 7.25 -4.59 14.69
C SER A 165 7.99 -4.48 16.02
N ALA A 166 7.92 -5.53 16.83
CA ALA A 166 8.65 -5.60 18.09
C ALA A 166 10.17 -5.53 17.87
N GLN A 167 10.87 -4.75 18.70
CA GLN A 167 12.31 -4.47 18.56
C GLN A 167 13.21 -5.72 18.53
N GLN A 168 12.73 -6.86 19.02
CA GLN A 168 13.46 -8.13 19.06
C GLN A 168 12.64 -9.27 18.46
N LYS A 169 11.85 -8.99 17.41
CA LYS A 169 10.99 -9.97 16.72
C LYS A 169 11.71 -11.27 16.37
N PHE A 170 12.98 -11.21 16.00
CA PHE A 170 13.84 -12.36 15.68
C PHE A 170 15.03 -12.50 16.64
N GLY A 171 14.88 -12.03 17.89
CA GLY A 171 15.95 -12.02 18.88
C GLY A 171 17.18 -11.24 18.39
N VAL A 172 18.37 -11.82 18.57
CA VAL A 172 19.65 -11.20 18.17
C VAL A 172 19.81 -11.02 16.66
N MET A 173 18.98 -11.69 15.85
CA MET A 173 19.01 -11.59 14.40
C MET A 173 18.19 -10.40 13.87
N THR A 174 17.35 -9.79 14.72
CA THR A 174 16.46 -8.68 14.34
C THR A 174 17.25 -7.54 13.70
N GLY A 175 16.79 -7.07 12.55
CA GLY A 175 17.47 -6.06 11.74
C GLY A 175 18.32 -6.62 10.60
N GLY A 176 18.61 -7.92 10.61
CA GLY A 176 19.02 -8.70 9.43
C GLY A 176 20.09 -8.06 8.54
N PHE A 177 21.30 -7.82 9.07
CA PHE A 177 22.34 -7.10 8.33
C PHE A 177 22.74 -7.82 7.02
N SER A 178 22.99 -9.13 7.08
CA SER A 178 23.34 -9.96 5.92
C SER A 178 22.17 -10.72 5.29
N ASP A 179 21.08 -10.93 6.03
CA ASP A 179 19.92 -11.70 5.60
C ASP A 179 18.64 -10.87 5.74
N PRO A 180 18.03 -10.43 4.63
CA PRO A 180 16.86 -9.57 4.64
C PRO A 180 15.63 -10.23 5.30
N ARG A 181 15.61 -11.55 5.49
CA ARG A 181 14.49 -12.24 6.14
C ARG A 181 14.26 -11.83 7.59
N TYR A 182 15.31 -11.38 8.27
CA TYR A 182 15.25 -10.89 9.65
C TYR A 182 15.01 -9.38 9.79
N ARG A 183 14.74 -8.68 8.68
CA ARG A 183 14.35 -7.27 8.68
C ARG A 183 12.85 -7.12 8.89
N ASP A 184 12.40 -5.94 9.25
CA ASP A 184 10.97 -5.65 9.27
C ASP A 184 10.45 -5.34 7.87
N SER A 185 9.21 -5.77 7.60
CA SER A 185 8.46 -5.34 6.42
C SER A 185 7.99 -3.90 6.67
N ARG A 186 8.59 -2.95 5.97
CA ARG A 186 8.33 -1.51 6.17
C ARG A 186 8.39 -0.66 4.92
N TYR A 187 9.03 -1.18 3.87
CA TYR A 187 9.18 -0.43 2.63
C TYR A 187 7.93 -0.63 1.79
N LEU A 188 7.42 0.45 1.21
CA LEU A 188 6.24 0.41 0.33
C LEU A 188 6.47 -0.62 -0.79
N ASN A 189 5.52 -1.53 -0.94
CA ASN A 189 5.42 -2.43 -2.08
C ASN A 189 4.26 -1.97 -2.97
N SER A 190 4.52 -1.71 -4.25
CA SER A 190 3.50 -1.16 -5.16
C SER A 190 2.54 -2.21 -5.72
N GLY A 191 2.74 -3.50 -5.44
CA GLY A 191 1.96 -4.59 -6.01
C GLY A 191 0.52 -4.67 -5.52
N THR A 192 0.19 -3.96 -4.44
CA THR A 192 -1.16 -3.92 -3.88
C THR A 192 -1.50 -2.53 -3.35
N ILE A 193 -2.70 -2.05 -3.68
CA ILE A 193 -3.20 -0.72 -3.30
C ILE A 193 -4.65 -0.87 -2.87
N MET A 194 -5.05 -0.20 -1.80
CA MET A 194 -6.46 0.01 -1.44
C MET A 194 -6.70 1.47 -1.06
N ALA A 195 -7.65 2.13 -1.71
CA ALA A 195 -7.88 3.56 -1.52
C ALA A 195 -9.27 4.04 -1.97
N PRO A 196 -9.75 5.20 -1.49
CA PRO A 196 -10.82 5.93 -2.15
C PRO A 196 -10.41 6.35 -3.56
N VAL A 197 -11.31 6.23 -4.53
CA VAL A 197 -11.07 6.54 -5.95
C VAL A 197 -10.57 7.97 -6.12
N GLY A 198 -11.16 8.94 -5.43
CA GLY A 198 -10.78 10.35 -5.55
C GLY A 198 -9.34 10.62 -5.08
N HIS A 199 -8.92 9.96 -4.01
CA HIS A 199 -7.57 10.08 -3.47
C HIS A 199 -6.55 9.38 -4.39
N LEU A 200 -6.85 8.15 -4.83
CA LEU A 200 -5.96 7.42 -5.73
C LEU A 200 -5.83 8.12 -7.09
N ARG A 201 -6.89 8.74 -7.62
CA ARG A 201 -6.84 9.50 -8.87
C ARG A 201 -5.85 10.67 -8.78
N LYS A 202 -5.91 11.45 -7.69
CA LYS A 202 -4.95 12.55 -7.44
C LYS A 202 -3.52 12.03 -7.30
N PHE A 203 -3.35 10.94 -6.56
CA PHE A 203 -2.04 10.37 -6.31
C PHE A 203 -1.40 9.77 -7.58
N MET A 204 -2.13 8.94 -8.32
CA MET A 204 -1.63 8.33 -9.55
C MET A 204 -1.36 9.36 -10.65
N HIS A 205 -2.06 10.50 -10.64
CA HIS A 205 -1.69 11.64 -11.47
C HIS A 205 -0.30 12.19 -11.12
N ALA A 206 -0.03 12.41 -9.83
CA ALA A 206 1.28 12.89 -9.38
C ALA A 206 2.42 11.88 -9.64
N VAL A 207 2.14 10.57 -9.50
CA VAL A 207 3.09 9.51 -9.87
C VAL A 207 3.37 9.58 -11.38
N GLN A 208 2.34 9.71 -12.21
CA GLN A 208 2.49 9.85 -13.66
C GLN A 208 3.31 11.09 -14.04
N GLU A 209 3.07 12.25 -13.43
CA GLU A 209 3.87 13.46 -13.68
C GLU A 209 5.34 13.27 -13.31
N LEU A 210 5.63 12.50 -12.26
CA LEU A 210 7.00 12.18 -11.87
C LEU A 210 7.67 11.25 -12.89
N VAL A 211 6.94 10.26 -13.41
CA VAL A 211 7.40 9.38 -14.50
C VAL A 211 7.67 10.18 -15.76
N GLU A 212 6.74 11.03 -16.20
CA GLU A 212 6.90 11.85 -17.40
C GLU A 212 8.09 12.81 -17.30
N ALA A 213 8.33 13.40 -16.12
CA ALA A 213 9.49 14.24 -15.88
C ALA A 213 10.81 13.47 -15.95
N ASP A 214 10.81 12.19 -15.56
CA ASP A 214 11.97 11.31 -15.62
C ASP A 214 12.22 10.79 -17.05
N ASP A 215 11.17 10.45 -17.79
CA ASP A 215 11.23 10.02 -19.21
C ASP A 215 11.90 11.09 -20.11
N VAL A 216 11.83 12.38 -19.74
CA VAL A 216 12.54 13.48 -20.42
C VAL A 216 14.06 13.41 -20.20
N ILE A 217 14.48 12.94 -19.04
CA ILE A 217 15.90 12.89 -18.61
C ILE A 217 16.54 11.57 -19.05
N VAL A 218 15.78 10.47 -18.99
CA VAL A 218 16.22 9.12 -19.33
C VAL A 218 15.34 8.58 -20.47
N PRO A 219 15.85 8.52 -21.71
CA PRO A 219 15.07 8.01 -22.83
C PRO A 219 14.64 6.55 -22.60
N LEU A 220 13.41 6.21 -23.00
CA LEU A 220 12.77 4.88 -22.86
C LEU A 220 13.59 3.70 -23.40
N ASN A 221 14.56 3.94 -24.28
CA ASN A 221 15.40 2.90 -24.89
C ASN A 221 16.67 2.55 -24.08
N VAL A 222 16.89 3.17 -22.91
CA VAL A 222 18.10 2.93 -22.10
C VAL A 222 17.83 1.94 -20.97
N THR A 223 17.82 0.64 -21.30
CA THR A 223 17.63 -0.45 -20.33
C THR A 223 18.92 -1.01 -19.73
N SER A 224 20.11 -0.50 -20.11
CA SER A 224 21.39 -1.03 -19.66
C SER A 224 22.33 0.05 -19.11
N HIS A 225 23.07 -0.31 -18.05
CA HIS A 225 24.04 0.50 -17.27
C HIS A 225 23.47 1.30 -16.09
N GLY A 226 22.93 0.60 -15.07
CA GLY A 226 22.74 1.18 -13.72
C GLY A 226 21.51 2.06 -13.52
N ARG A 227 20.56 2.04 -14.46
CA ARG A 227 19.32 2.82 -14.45
C ARG A 227 18.04 1.99 -14.29
N PHE A 228 18.13 0.84 -13.62
CA PHE A 228 16.98 -0.04 -13.35
C PHE A 228 15.80 0.67 -12.65
N ARG A 229 16.09 1.68 -11.82
CA ARG A 229 15.09 2.44 -11.04
C ARG A 229 14.09 3.21 -11.89
N HIS A 230 14.52 3.69 -13.06
CA HIS A 230 13.75 4.56 -13.94
C HIS A 230 12.58 3.83 -14.62
N HIS A 231 12.49 2.51 -14.48
CA HIS A 231 11.37 1.72 -14.97
C HIS A 231 10.56 1.08 -13.82
N MET A 232 10.83 1.38 -12.54
CA MET A 232 10.16 0.73 -11.42
C MET A 232 8.99 1.58 -10.90
N ASP A 233 7.75 1.12 -11.09
CA ASP A 233 6.55 1.74 -10.50
C ASP A 233 6.68 1.96 -8.98
N GLN A 234 7.28 0.99 -8.28
CA GLN A 234 7.55 1.08 -6.84
C GLN A 234 8.45 2.27 -6.49
N TRP A 235 9.47 2.56 -7.28
CA TRP A 235 10.42 3.65 -7.00
C TRP A 235 9.73 5.02 -7.09
N PHE A 236 8.95 5.26 -8.14
CA PHE A 236 8.19 6.50 -8.30
C PHE A 236 7.14 6.68 -7.20
N THR A 237 6.40 5.63 -6.90
CA THR A 237 5.36 5.63 -5.85
C THR A 237 5.97 5.92 -4.48
N ALA A 238 7.03 5.19 -4.12
CA ALA A 238 7.68 5.33 -2.83
C ALA A 238 8.43 6.67 -2.70
N THR A 239 8.88 7.27 -3.82
CA THR A 239 9.46 8.63 -3.80
C THR A 239 8.48 9.67 -3.27
N LEU A 240 7.22 9.60 -3.70
CA LEU A 240 6.18 10.50 -3.20
C LEU A 240 5.77 10.16 -1.75
N TYR A 241 5.71 8.88 -1.39
CA TYR A 241 5.47 8.47 0.00
C TYR A 241 6.58 8.96 0.95
N VAL A 242 7.84 8.77 0.60
CA VAL A 242 8.97 9.25 1.38
C VAL A 242 8.97 10.77 1.49
N ARG A 243 8.63 11.47 0.40
CA ARG A 243 8.47 12.92 0.41
C ARG A 243 7.38 13.35 1.41
N GLN A 244 6.24 12.66 1.44
CA GLN A 244 5.19 12.91 2.42
C GLN A 244 5.72 12.76 3.85
N GLU A 245 6.33 11.62 4.19
CA GLU A 245 6.82 11.34 5.55
C GLU A 245 7.94 12.30 5.98
N TYR A 246 8.82 12.68 5.05
CA TYR A 246 9.85 13.68 5.28
C TYR A 246 9.23 15.05 5.66
N HIS A 247 8.23 15.51 4.90
CA HIS A 247 7.56 16.78 5.20
C HIS A 247 6.70 16.71 6.47
N ARG A 248 6.04 15.58 6.76
CA ARG A 248 5.40 15.34 8.06
C ARG A 248 6.41 15.50 9.21
N ALA A 249 7.62 14.95 9.06
CA ALA A 249 8.67 15.08 10.07
C ALA A 249 9.17 16.53 10.21
N LEU A 250 9.34 17.27 9.11
CA LEU A 250 9.70 18.69 9.16
C LEU A 250 8.65 19.53 9.86
N ASP A 251 7.37 19.33 9.52
CA ASP A 251 6.25 20.09 10.08
C ASP A 251 6.16 19.90 11.60
N MET A 252 6.41 18.69 12.11
CA MET A 252 6.44 18.40 13.54
C MET A 252 7.66 18.96 14.28
N ASN A 253 8.74 19.30 13.56
CA ASN A 253 10.04 19.64 14.16
C ASN A 253 10.55 21.03 13.73
N GLY A 254 9.63 21.97 13.51
CA GLY A 254 9.97 23.37 13.22
C GLY A 254 10.80 23.55 11.94
N GLY A 255 10.54 22.72 10.93
CA GLY A 255 11.25 22.75 9.64
C GLY A 255 12.60 22.05 9.64
N LYS A 256 12.95 21.29 10.68
CA LYS A 256 14.21 20.52 10.76
C LYS A 256 13.92 19.02 10.81
N TYR A 257 14.67 18.23 10.06
CA TYR A 257 14.53 16.78 10.12
C TYR A 257 15.13 16.24 11.42
N PRO A 258 14.41 15.42 12.21
CA PRO A 258 14.87 14.98 13.53
C PRO A 258 15.91 13.85 13.49
N GLY A 259 16.09 13.18 12.35
CA GLY A 259 17.01 12.04 12.20
C GLY A 259 18.45 12.44 11.88
N ASN A 260 19.37 11.48 12.06
CA ASN A 260 20.77 11.65 11.68
C ASN A 260 20.91 11.62 10.15
N LEU A 261 21.40 12.70 9.56
CA LEU A 261 21.62 12.84 8.12
C LEU A 261 23.05 12.46 7.68
N THR A 262 23.90 11.98 8.60
CA THR A 262 25.27 11.56 8.28
C THR A 262 25.24 10.40 7.28
N GLY A 263 25.91 10.59 6.14
CA GLY A 263 25.99 9.58 5.08
C GLY A 263 24.79 9.55 4.13
N VAL A 264 23.79 10.42 4.31
CA VAL A 264 22.70 10.60 3.35
C VAL A 264 23.20 11.43 2.16
N SER A 265 23.06 10.90 0.95
CA SER A 265 23.52 11.55 -0.28
C SER A 265 22.57 12.64 -0.78
N ASP A 266 21.25 12.41 -0.70
CA ASP A 266 20.22 13.35 -1.16
C ASP A 266 19.02 13.40 -0.20
N LEU A 267 18.34 14.55 -0.18
CA LEU A 267 17.11 14.76 0.59
C LEU A 267 15.88 14.70 -0.33
N PRO A 268 14.71 14.29 0.19
CA PRO A 268 13.44 14.41 -0.53
C PRO A 268 13.19 15.85 -0.99
N LYS A 269 12.60 16.02 -2.19
CA LYS A 269 12.41 17.34 -2.80
C LYS A 269 11.62 18.29 -1.86
N PRO A 270 12.12 19.51 -1.60
CA PRO A 270 11.42 20.48 -0.75
C PRO A 270 10.10 20.94 -1.39
N ARG A 271 9.25 21.60 -0.60
CA ARG A 271 8.05 22.30 -1.12
C ARG A 271 8.51 23.50 -1.95
N LYS A 272 8.05 23.59 -3.20
CA LYS A 272 8.34 24.72 -4.11
C LYS A 272 7.45 25.93 -3.86
N SER A 273 6.24 25.72 -3.35
CA SER A 273 5.25 26.75 -3.06
C SER A 273 4.21 26.24 -2.07
N ALA A 274 3.30 27.11 -1.61
CA ALA A 274 2.16 26.71 -0.79
C ALA A 274 1.20 25.73 -1.51
N ASN A 275 1.20 25.71 -2.85
CA ASN A 275 0.36 24.83 -3.65
C ASN A 275 1.05 23.50 -4.01
N ASP A 276 2.28 23.27 -3.53
CA ASP A 276 3.02 22.04 -3.80
C ASP A 276 2.56 20.93 -2.85
N THR A 277 1.74 20.01 -3.36
CA THR A 277 1.20 18.89 -2.59
C THR A 277 2.29 17.92 -2.15
N THR A 278 2.45 17.80 -0.84
CA THR A 278 3.30 16.76 -0.21
C THR A 278 2.50 15.69 0.51
N GLU A 279 1.24 15.99 0.87
CA GLU A 279 0.37 15.10 1.61
C GLU A 279 -0.60 14.42 0.65
N TYR A 280 -0.40 13.10 0.43
CA TYR A 280 -1.21 12.26 -0.46
C TYR A 280 -2.01 11.20 0.32
N HIS A 281 -1.96 11.24 1.66
CA HIS A 281 -2.66 10.32 2.56
C HIS A 281 -2.18 8.87 2.46
N ILE A 282 -0.92 8.67 2.07
CA ILE A 282 -0.34 7.35 1.90
C ILE A 282 0.06 6.78 3.25
N PHE A 283 -0.24 5.51 3.46
CA PHE A 283 0.25 4.72 4.58
C PHE A 283 0.49 3.29 4.12
N VAL A 284 1.21 2.53 4.93
CA VAL A 284 1.65 1.18 4.58
C VAL A 284 1.24 0.17 5.64
N ASP A 285 1.03 -1.06 5.19
CA ASP A 285 0.68 -2.20 6.03
C ASP A 285 1.88 -2.75 6.81
N PHE A 286 2.25 -2.09 7.91
CA PHE A 286 3.32 -2.58 8.79
C PHE A 286 2.99 -3.89 9.52
N ASP A 287 1.70 -4.21 9.63
CA ASP A 287 1.21 -5.32 10.45
C ASP A 287 0.92 -6.58 9.60
N SER A 288 1.18 -6.53 8.28
CA SER A 288 0.79 -7.56 7.30
C SER A 288 -0.68 -7.99 7.41
N SER A 289 -1.54 -7.03 7.76
CA SER A 289 -2.98 -7.23 7.99
C SER A 289 -3.79 -7.19 6.70
N PHE A 290 -3.31 -6.45 5.71
CA PHE A 290 -3.90 -6.33 4.38
C PHE A 290 -3.18 -7.23 3.36
N THR A 291 -1.85 -7.27 3.41
CA THR A 291 -1.01 -7.92 2.39
C THR A 291 0.11 -8.72 3.03
N GLN A 292 0.52 -9.80 2.36
CA GLN A 292 1.67 -10.58 2.78
C GLN A 292 2.59 -10.86 1.59
N THR A 293 3.55 -9.96 1.38
CA THR A 293 4.55 -10.05 0.30
C THR A 293 5.50 -11.21 0.58
N GLN A 294 5.55 -12.23 -0.29
CA GLN A 294 6.34 -13.43 -0.03
C GLN A 294 7.85 -13.18 0.01
N CYS A 295 8.36 -12.32 -0.86
CA CYS A 295 9.80 -12.04 -0.99
C CYS A 295 10.40 -11.63 0.37
N HIS A 296 11.30 -12.47 0.90
CA HIS A 296 11.97 -12.32 2.20
C HIS A 296 11.08 -12.46 3.44
N ASN A 297 9.79 -12.77 3.31
CA ASN A 297 8.91 -13.07 4.43
C ASN A 297 8.75 -14.59 4.65
N GLU A 298 9.66 -15.42 4.16
CA GLU A 298 9.54 -16.88 4.23
C GLU A 298 9.60 -17.41 5.67
N LEU A 299 10.14 -16.62 6.62
CA LEU A 299 10.12 -16.93 8.05
C LEU A 299 8.78 -16.60 8.73
N GLU A 300 7.87 -15.90 8.05
CA GLU A 300 6.60 -15.42 8.60
C GLU A 300 5.38 -15.93 7.84
N ILE A 301 5.59 -16.51 6.65
CA ILE A 301 4.56 -17.07 5.80
C ILE A 301 4.71 -18.58 5.79
N HIS A 302 3.69 -19.28 6.29
CA HIS A 302 3.70 -20.72 6.40
C HIS A 302 2.49 -21.32 5.72
N GLN A 303 2.72 -22.38 4.95
CA GLN A 303 1.64 -23.20 4.44
C GLN A 303 1.21 -24.17 5.53
N LEU A 304 -0.06 -24.08 5.89
CA LEU A 304 -0.66 -24.86 6.96
C LEU A 304 -1.63 -25.88 6.36
N ASN A 305 -1.48 -27.14 6.77
CA ASN A 305 -2.39 -28.22 6.36
C ASN A 305 -3.65 -28.19 7.21
N TYR A 306 -4.70 -27.61 6.66
CA TYR A 306 -5.97 -27.44 7.36
C TYR A 306 -6.80 -28.73 7.39
N SER A 307 -7.22 -29.11 8.59
CA SER A 307 -8.18 -30.19 8.84
C SER A 307 -9.57 -29.60 9.07
N ASN A 308 -10.44 -29.70 8.06
CA ASN A 308 -11.79 -29.14 8.10
C ASN A 308 -12.68 -29.75 9.21
N HIS A 309 -12.42 -30.99 9.64
CA HIS A 309 -13.33 -31.71 10.54
C HIS A 309 -13.34 -31.14 11.96
N ASP A 310 -12.18 -30.70 12.46
CA ASP A 310 -11.96 -30.26 13.83
C ASP A 310 -11.45 -28.81 13.91
N LEU A 311 -11.42 -28.11 12.77
CA LEU A 311 -10.92 -26.73 12.65
C LEU A 311 -9.47 -26.60 13.18
N THR A 312 -8.65 -27.63 13.02
CA THR A 312 -7.24 -27.58 13.43
C THR A 312 -6.32 -27.54 12.22
N SER A 313 -5.10 -27.05 12.45
CA SER A 313 -3.98 -27.23 11.53
C SER A 313 -2.78 -27.77 12.29
N SER A 314 -1.88 -28.45 11.61
CA SER A 314 -0.61 -28.88 12.19
C SER A 314 0.53 -27.96 11.75
N VAL A 315 1.41 -27.65 12.71
CA VAL A 315 2.73 -27.06 12.46
C VAL A 315 3.75 -28.18 12.60
N THR A 316 4.34 -28.59 11.49
CA THR A 316 5.28 -29.72 11.44
C THR A 316 6.71 -29.32 11.16
N GLU A 317 6.95 -28.08 10.74
CA GLU A 317 8.28 -27.55 10.41
C GLU A 317 8.73 -26.51 11.44
N ASP A 318 10.03 -26.52 11.73
CA ASP A 318 10.68 -25.59 12.65
C ASP A 318 10.97 -24.25 11.98
N PHE A 319 9.90 -23.48 11.74
CA PHE A 319 9.99 -22.21 11.03
C PHE A 319 10.80 -21.14 11.78
N MET A 320 10.84 -21.22 13.11
CA MET A 320 11.54 -20.28 13.98
C MET A 320 12.99 -20.68 14.27
N ASN A 321 13.49 -21.77 13.66
CA ASN A 321 14.81 -22.33 13.91
C ASN A 321 15.09 -22.59 15.41
N GLU A 322 14.10 -23.09 16.15
CA GLU A 322 14.23 -23.50 17.56
C GLU A 322 15.10 -24.77 17.72
N GLY A 323 15.41 -25.46 16.63
CA GLY A 323 16.25 -26.63 16.56
C GLY A 323 15.69 -27.79 17.39
N LYS A 324 16.47 -28.26 18.37
CA LYS A 324 16.05 -29.40 19.21
C LYS A 324 14.88 -29.07 20.15
N ALA A 325 14.56 -27.79 20.34
CA ALA A 325 13.43 -27.37 21.16
C ALA A 325 12.10 -27.48 20.41
N PHE A 326 12.12 -27.40 19.07
CA PHE A 326 10.92 -27.50 18.26
C PHE A 326 10.22 -28.85 18.44
N LYS A 327 8.91 -28.80 18.64
CA LYS A 327 8.04 -29.97 18.61
C LYS A 327 6.83 -29.66 17.73
N PRO A 328 6.49 -30.56 16.79
CA PRO A 328 5.26 -30.43 16.04
C PRO A 328 4.06 -30.29 16.97
N HIS A 329 3.16 -29.37 16.66
CA HIS A 329 2.00 -29.06 17.49
C HIS A 329 0.80 -28.70 16.62
N ALA A 330 -0.40 -28.83 17.19
CA ALA A 330 -1.63 -28.41 16.54
C ALA A 330 -1.94 -26.95 16.89
N LEU A 331 -2.47 -26.21 15.92
CA LEU A 331 -3.03 -24.89 16.06
C LEU A 331 -4.55 -24.99 15.90
N GLN A 332 -5.29 -24.38 16.82
CA GLN A 332 -6.72 -24.19 16.66
C GLN A 332 -6.95 -23.05 15.66
N MET A 333 -7.62 -23.34 14.55
CA MET A 333 -8.00 -22.32 13.59
C MET A 333 -9.26 -21.59 14.08
N PRO A 334 -9.44 -20.31 13.72
CA PRO A 334 -10.67 -19.58 14.03
C PRO A 334 -11.90 -20.34 13.53
N ALA A 335 -12.93 -20.45 14.37
CA ALA A 335 -14.24 -20.88 13.90
C ALA A 335 -14.85 -19.77 13.03
N THR A 336 -15.34 -20.15 11.86
CA THR A 336 -16.05 -19.24 10.93
C THR A 336 -17.33 -18.70 11.51
#